data_AF-A0AAD2CN22-F1
#
_entry.id   AF-A0AAD2CN22-F1
#
_cell.length_a   1.000
_cell.length_b   1.000
_cell.length_c   1.000
_cell.angle_alpha   90.00
_cell.angle_beta   90.00
_cell.angle_gamma   90.00
#
_symmetry.space_group_name_H-M   'P 1'
#
loop_
_entity.id
_entity.type
_entity.pdbx_description
1 polymer ?
#
loop_
_entity_poly.entity_id
_entity_poly.type
_entity_poly.pdbx_seq_one_letter_code
_entity_poly.pdbx_strand_id
1 'polypeptide(L)'
;MSQTTTTDTPEQQQQEDFASIPLGLYWDEWSRCIGSRYQRDQLYRLGQLDSCSRPWKDMKKAMKAKVLEISEPDKAKELMDSTYYKKRTTISPTAGAIWELKKKPSWTLD
;
A
#
# COMPACT_ATOMS: atom_id res chain seq x y z
N MET A 1 -47.39 8.62 29.41
CA MET A 1 -46.69 7.50 28.73
C MET A 1 -46.17 8.04 27.41
N SER A 2 -44.96 8.61 27.43
CA SER A 2 -44.34 9.19 26.24
C SER A 2 -43.25 8.23 25.79
N GLN A 3 -43.39 7.67 24.59
CA GLN A 3 -42.36 6.85 23.98
C GLN A 3 -41.32 7.80 23.37
N THR A 4 -40.14 7.85 23.99
CA THR A 4 -38.96 8.49 23.42
C THR A 4 -38.39 7.57 22.34
N THR A 5 -38.26 8.13 21.14
CA THR A 5 -37.51 7.59 20.00
C THR A 5 -36.05 7.37 20.40
N THR A 6 -35.59 6.11 20.37
CA THR A 6 -34.16 5.78 20.42
C THR A 6 -33.68 5.53 19.00
N THR A 7 -33.08 6.57 18.40
CA THR A 7 -32.24 6.47 17.22
C THR A 7 -30.88 5.97 17.68
N ASP A 8 -30.55 4.73 17.34
CA ASP A 8 -29.20 4.18 17.53
C ASP A 8 -28.88 3.27 16.36
N THR A 9 -27.92 3.66 15.52
CA THR A 9 -26.91 2.79 14.90
C THR A 9 -25.87 3.69 14.21
N PRO A 10 -24.57 3.39 14.36
CA PRO A 10 -23.52 4.41 14.45
C PRO A 10 -22.94 4.80 13.09
N GLU A 11 -22.66 6.09 12.97
CA GLU A 11 -21.82 6.73 11.98
C GLU A 11 -20.37 6.26 12.17
N GLN A 12 -20.03 5.07 11.67
CA GLN A 12 -18.63 4.63 11.65
C GLN A 12 -17.89 5.22 10.45
N GLN A 13 -17.18 6.31 10.75
CA GLN A 13 -15.82 6.56 10.31
C GLN A 13 -15.58 6.64 8.80
N GLN A 14 -16.05 7.71 8.18
CA GLN A 14 -15.36 8.29 7.01
C GLN A 14 -15.06 9.77 7.23
N GLN A 15 -14.64 10.10 8.45
CA GLN A 15 -13.76 11.23 8.65
C GLN A 15 -12.37 10.74 8.21
N GLU A 16 -12.15 10.70 6.89
CA GLU A 16 -10.80 10.81 6.32
C GLU A 16 -10.31 12.18 6.79
N ASP A 17 -9.83 12.23 8.03
CA ASP A 17 -8.87 13.24 8.45
C ASP A 17 -7.87 13.38 7.31
N PHE A 18 -7.40 14.60 7.07
CA PHE A 18 -6.26 14.90 6.21
C PHE A 18 -5.05 14.09 6.70
N ALA A 19 -5.06 12.80 6.39
CA ALA A 19 -4.26 11.78 7.02
C ALA A 19 -2.89 11.96 6.41
N SER A 20 -2.06 12.69 7.16
CA SER A 20 -0.69 12.98 6.79
C SER A 20 -0.10 11.79 6.07
N ILE A 21 0.28 12.01 4.81
CA ILE A 21 0.75 10.95 3.93
C ILE A 21 1.80 10.11 4.69
N PRO A 22 1.53 8.81 4.96
CA PRO A 22 2.30 8.03 5.91
C PRO A 22 3.63 7.60 5.30
N LEU A 23 4.57 8.53 5.17
CA LEU A 23 5.88 8.34 4.56
C LEU A 23 6.65 7.17 5.19
N GLY A 24 6.50 6.99 6.51
CA GLY A 24 7.11 5.90 7.26
C GLY A 24 6.73 4.52 6.73
N LEU A 25 5.49 4.34 6.26
CA LEU A 25 5.02 3.08 5.68
C LEU A 25 5.72 2.75 4.36
N TYR A 26 5.87 3.74 3.48
CA TYR A 26 6.56 3.58 2.20
C TYR A 26 8.07 3.38 2.39
N TRP A 27 8.64 4.05 3.39
CA TRP A 27 10.03 3.83 3.80
C TRP A 27 10.24 2.41 4.34
N ASP A 28 9.36 1.94 5.23
CA ASP A 28 9.43 0.60 5.81
C ASP A 28 9.36 -0.48 4.72
N GLU A 29 8.42 -0.35 3.79
CA GLU A 29 8.30 -1.27 2.65
C GLU A 29 9.52 -1.26 1.73
N TRP A 30 10.08 -0.09 1.43
CA TRP A 30 11.30 -0.01 0.64
C TRP A 30 12.50 -0.62 1.38
N SER A 31 12.67 -0.29 2.67
CA SER A 31 13.75 -0.79 3.51
C SER A 31 13.67 -2.32 3.70
N ARG A 32 12.45 -2.86 3.85
CA ARG A 32 12.17 -4.29 3.85
C ARG A 32 12.58 -4.93 2.53
N CYS A 33 12.29 -4.30 1.39
CA CYS A 33 12.65 -4.84 0.09
C CYS A 33 14.18 -4.94 -0.10
N ILE A 34 14.93 -3.91 0.28
CA ILE A 34 16.41 -3.94 0.17
C ILE A 34 17.06 -4.80 1.26
N GLY A 35 16.30 -5.19 2.28
CA GLY A 35 16.76 -6.00 3.38
C GLY A 35 17.32 -7.34 2.92
N SER A 36 18.51 -7.69 3.42
CA SER A 36 19.22 -8.92 3.06
C SER A 36 18.40 -10.18 3.30
N ARG A 37 17.59 -10.22 4.37
CA ARG A 37 16.69 -11.35 4.66
C ARG A 37 15.64 -11.55 3.57
N TYR A 38 15.00 -10.48 3.12
CA TYR A 38 13.96 -10.54 2.09
C TYR A 38 14.56 -10.88 0.73
N GLN A 39 15.70 -10.29 0.37
CA GLN A 39 16.41 -10.62 -0.87
C GLN A 39 16.88 -12.07 -0.91
N ARG A 40 17.34 -12.62 0.22
CA ARG A 40 17.69 -14.04 0.33
C ARG A 40 16.48 -14.96 0.19
N ASP A 41 15.35 -14.63 0.82
CA ASP A 41 14.12 -15.41 0.69
C ASP A 41 13.58 -15.37 -0.75
N GLN A 42 13.61 -14.20 -1.39
CA GLN A 42 13.26 -14.06 -2.82
C GLN A 42 14.18 -14.87 -3.73
N LEU A 43 15.50 -14.82 -3.50
CA LEU A 43 16.46 -15.61 -4.24
C LEU A 43 16.21 -17.11 -4.06
N TYR A 44 15.91 -17.55 -2.84
CA TYR A 44 15.63 -18.96 -2.54
C TYR A 44 14.34 -19.45 -3.20
N ARG A 45 13.27 -18.64 -3.18
CA ARG A 45 11.95 -19.02 -3.71
C ARG A 45 11.82 -18.88 -5.23
N LEU A 46 12.41 -17.84 -5.80
CA LEU A 46 12.20 -17.45 -7.20
C LEU A 46 13.49 -17.50 -8.04
N GLY A 47 14.64 -17.83 -7.46
CA GLY A 47 15.92 -17.88 -8.16
C GLY A 47 16.43 -16.52 -8.65
N GLN A 48 15.83 -15.41 -8.22
CA GLN A 48 16.17 -14.07 -8.67
C GLN A 48 16.12 -13.07 -7.52
N LEU A 49 16.97 -12.04 -7.60
CA LEU A 49 16.90 -10.88 -6.73
C LEU A 49 15.71 -10.01 -7.12
N ASP A 50 15.03 -9.46 -6.12
CA ASP A 50 13.85 -8.63 -6.34
C ASP A 50 14.28 -7.21 -6.69
N SER A 51 13.86 -6.71 -7.85
CA SER A 51 14.12 -5.32 -8.22
C SER A 51 13.24 -4.41 -7.35
N CYS A 52 13.80 -3.87 -6.26
CA CYS A 52 13.14 -2.92 -5.35
C CYS A 52 12.81 -1.56 -6.00
N SER A 53 12.77 -1.51 -7.32
CA SER A 53 12.45 -0.35 -8.14
C SER A 53 11.01 0.11 -7.95
N ARG A 54 10.04 -0.80 -7.76
CA ARG A 54 8.62 -0.45 -7.56
C ARG A 54 8.39 0.23 -6.19
N PRO A 55 8.81 -0.35 -5.05
CA PRO A 55 8.73 0.34 -3.75
C PRO A 55 9.47 1.68 -3.73
N TRP A 56 10.63 1.77 -4.40
CA TRP A 56 11.37 3.03 -4.51
C TRP A 56 10.59 4.12 -5.28
N LYS A 57 9.93 3.76 -6.39
CA LYS A 57 9.09 4.69 -7.14
C LYS A 57 7.88 5.15 -6.31
N ASP A 58 7.28 4.25 -5.54
CA ASP A 58 6.18 4.59 -4.63
C ASP A 58 6.65 5.54 -3.53
N MET A 59 7.82 5.31 -2.95
CA MET A 59 8.40 6.20 -1.95
C MET A 59 8.62 7.62 -2.51
N LYS A 60 9.13 7.72 -3.75
CA LYS A 60 9.27 9.03 -4.43
C LYS A 60 7.92 9.70 -4.66
N LYS A 61 6.89 8.95 -5.03
CA LYS A 61 5.53 9.49 -5.18
C LYS A 61 4.97 9.97 -3.84
N ALA A 62 5.15 9.20 -2.77
CA ALA A 62 4.73 9.59 -1.43
C ALA A 62 5.44 10.87 -0.94
N MET A 63 6.76 10.99 -1.19
CA MET A 63 7.51 12.22 -0.91
C MET A 63 6.97 13.42 -1.68
N LYS A 64 6.70 13.26 -2.98
CA LYS A 64 6.09 14.33 -3.80
C LYS A 64 4.70 14.70 -3.33
N ALA A 65 3.88 13.70 -3.00
CA ALA A 65 2.52 13.92 -2.51
C ALA A 65 2.54 14.67 -1.18
N LYS A 66 3.50 14.39 -0.28
CA LYS A 66 3.66 15.12 0.99
C LYS A 66 4.08 16.59 0.80
N VAL A 67 4.86 16.89 -0.23
CA VAL A 67 5.20 18.28 -0.57
C VAL A 67 3.98 19.02 -1.14
N LEU A 68 3.18 18.32 -1.96
CA LEU A 68 1.99 18.88 -2.61
C LEU A 68 0.75 18.89 -1.71
N GLU A 69 0.81 18.27 -0.53
CA GLU A 69 -0.31 18.11 0.40
C GLU A 69 -0.95 19.45 0.80
N ILE A 70 -0.13 20.49 0.95
CA ILE A 70 -0.59 21.82 1.39
C ILE A 70 -1.11 22.66 0.21
N SER A 71 -0.51 22.54 -0.99
CA SER A 71 -0.88 23.39 -2.13
C SER A 71 -1.94 22.78 -3.03
N GLU A 72 -1.93 21.46 -3.21
CA GLU A 72 -2.71 20.74 -4.21
C GLU A 72 -3.16 19.36 -3.67
N PRO A 73 -4.16 19.32 -2.77
CA PRO A 73 -4.55 18.09 -2.08
C PRO A 73 -5.11 17.02 -3.05
N ASP A 74 -5.82 17.42 -4.09
CA ASP A 74 -6.40 16.48 -5.07
C ASP A 74 -5.30 15.74 -5.86
N LYS A 75 -4.24 16.44 -6.26
CA LYS A 75 -3.08 15.83 -6.93
C LYS A 75 -2.29 14.93 -5.99
N ALA A 76 -2.19 15.29 -4.71
CA ALA A 76 -1.57 14.45 -3.71
C ALA A 76 -2.35 13.12 -3.55
N LYS A 77 -3.68 13.17 -3.53
CA LYS A 77 -4.55 11.97 -3.49
C LYS A 77 -4.38 11.11 -4.74
N GLU A 78 -4.38 11.70 -5.93
CA GLU A 78 -4.17 10.97 -7.19
C GLU A 78 -2.79 10.28 -7.25
N LEU A 79 -1.74 10.97 -6.79
CA LEU A 79 -0.39 10.41 -6.70
C LEU A 79 -0.34 9.20 -5.78
N MET A 80 -1.04 9.26 -4.65
CA MET A 80 -1.14 8.18 -3.66
C MET A 80 -1.96 7.00 -4.18
N ASP A 81 -3.04 7.26 -4.92
CA ASP A 81 -3.87 6.23 -5.56
C ASP A 81 -3.13 5.51 -6.68
N SER A 82 -2.18 6.19 -7.31
CA SER A 82 -1.31 5.61 -8.35
C SER A 82 -0.18 4.72 -7.80
N THR A 83 -0.01 4.61 -6.47
CA THR A 83 1.06 3.80 -5.86
C THR A 83 0.77 2.31 -6.00
N TYR A 84 1.84 1.54 -6.22
CA TYR A 84 1.75 0.08 -6.27
C TYR A 84 1.37 -0.52 -4.92
N TYR A 85 1.82 0.10 -3.82
CA TYR A 85 1.45 -0.30 -2.46
C TYR A 85 -0.07 -0.33 -2.25
N LYS A 86 -0.78 0.76 -2.58
CA LYS A 86 -2.24 0.83 -2.42
C LYS A 86 -2.96 -0.21 -3.26
N LYS A 87 -2.51 -0.41 -4.51
CA LYS A 87 -3.07 -1.45 -5.41
C LYS A 87 -2.87 -2.87 -4.88
N ARG A 88 -1.78 -3.13 -4.16
CA ARG A 88 -1.49 -4.43 -3.55
C ARG A 88 -2.31 -4.66 -2.27
N THR A 89 -2.53 -3.63 -1.47
CA THR A 89 -3.22 -3.75 -0.17
C THR A 89 -4.75 -3.71 -0.29
N THR A 90 -5.32 -3.13 -1.34
CA THR A 90 -6.77 -3.08 -1.56
C THR A 90 -7.40 -4.40 -2.00
N ILE A 91 -6.61 -5.43 -2.33
CA ILE A 91 -7.13 -6.67 -2.94
C ILE A 91 -7.75 -7.66 -1.93
N SER A 92 -7.49 -7.56 -0.61
CA SER A 92 -8.34 -8.11 0.48
C SER A 92 -7.56 -8.16 1.81
N PRO A 93 -8.17 -7.78 2.95
CA PRO A 93 -7.57 -7.96 4.27
C PRO A 93 -7.66 -9.40 4.81
N THR A 94 -8.40 -10.33 4.16
CA THR A 94 -8.66 -11.69 4.69
C THR A 94 -8.52 -12.81 3.65
N ALA A 95 -8.57 -12.52 2.35
CA ALA A 95 -8.12 -13.47 1.33
C ALA A 95 -6.60 -13.42 1.37
N GLY A 96 -6.00 -14.40 2.07
CA GLY A 96 -4.56 -14.50 2.32
C GLY A 96 -3.80 -14.03 1.09
N ALA A 97 -3.10 -12.90 1.24
CA ALA A 97 -2.53 -12.10 0.16
C ALA A 97 -2.38 -12.96 -1.08
N ILE A 98 -3.31 -12.84 -2.04
CA ILE A 98 -3.11 -13.47 -3.34
C ILE A 98 -1.75 -12.97 -3.73
N TRP A 99 -0.76 -13.87 -3.68
CA TRP A 99 0.59 -13.55 -4.06
C TRP A 99 0.41 -13.30 -5.54
N GLU A 100 0.14 -12.05 -5.91
CA GLU A 100 0.31 -11.60 -7.27
C GLU A 100 1.77 -11.90 -7.55
N LEU A 101 1.95 -13.04 -8.20
CA LEU A 101 3.23 -13.58 -8.55
C LEU A 101 3.88 -12.48 -9.38
N LYS A 102 4.91 -11.85 -8.80
CA LYS A 102 5.63 -10.73 -9.45
C LYS A 102 6.10 -11.09 -10.86
N LYS A 103 6.22 -12.39 -11.12
CA LYS A 103 6.52 -13.01 -12.39
C LYS A 103 5.85 -14.39 -12.43
N LYS A 104 5.38 -14.83 -13.61
CA LYS A 104 4.97 -16.22 -13.80
C LYS A 104 6.16 -17.13 -13.44
N PRO A 105 5.93 -18.18 -12.64
CA PRO A 105 7.00 -19.10 -12.27
C PRO A 105 7.49 -19.88 -13.48
N SER A 106 8.79 -20.17 -13.54
CA SER A 106 9.43 -20.82 -14.70
C SER A 106 9.18 -22.33 -14.81
N TRP A 107 8.42 -22.95 -13.89
CA TRP A 107 8.11 -24.38 -13.92
C TRP A 107 6.87 -24.72 -14.74
N THR A 108 6.10 -23.73 -15.21
CA THR A 108 5.17 -23.95 -16.31
C THR A 108 5.99 -23.97 -17.60
N LEU A 109 6.42 -25.16 -17.98
CA LEU A 109 6.87 -25.46 -19.34
C LEU A 109 5.68 -25.24 -20.28
N ASP A 110 5.90 -24.49 -21.36
CA ASP A 110 4.96 -24.38 -22.49
C ASP A 110 4.69 -25.76 -23.13
#